data_AF-X0X551-F1
#
_entry.id   AF-X0X551-F1
#
_cell.length_a   1.000
_cell.length_b   1.000
_cell.length_c   1.000
_cell.angle_alpha   90.00
_cell.angle_beta   90.00
_cell.angle_gamma   90.00
#
_symmetry.space_group_name_H-M   'P 1'
#
loop_
_entity.id
_entity.type
_entity.pdbx_description
1 polymer ?
#
loop_
_entity_poly.entity_id
_entity_poly.type
_entity_poly.pdbx_seq_one_letter_code
_entity_poly.pdbx_strand_id
1 'polypeptide(L)'
;INCGTRVLRTTLTEEEVRPHLKELVDQVFRDIPAGVGGHGLLRVSLKEIDEVMVHGARWALEHGYAWSEDVESVEGGGALKGANPDKVSRRAKERGAPQLGTLGSGNHFLEIEVIDEVFHAEAAQAMGIDGPGQVLVFIHCGSRGLGHQTCQDYLDVMEEAAQKYRIQLPDKQLACAPIGSREGQDYLSAMTAAANYAFCNRQLIAHWTREAFQRVLGRDARDDLGMEVVYDVAHNIAKIERHRVDGREMTVCVHRK
;
A
#
# COMPACT_ATOMS: atom_id res chain seq x y z
N ILE A 1 -2.57 8.56 3.02
CA ILE A 1 -2.12 8.53 1.61
C ILE A 1 -1.81 7.07 1.27
N ASN A 2 -2.28 6.57 0.12
CA ASN A 2 -2.20 5.17 -0.31
C ASN A 2 -2.47 4.16 0.82
N CYS A 3 -3.51 4.41 1.62
CA CYS A 3 -4.17 3.28 2.25
C CYS A 3 -4.77 2.44 1.11
N GLY A 4 -4.64 1.14 1.20
CA GLY A 4 -4.95 0.24 0.12
C GLY A 4 -4.87 -1.20 0.56
N THR A 5 -5.22 -2.07 -0.38
CA THR A 5 -5.36 -3.50 -0.12
C THR A 5 -4.43 -4.27 -1.02
N ARG A 6 -3.96 -5.41 -0.53
CA ARG A 6 -3.23 -6.41 -1.31
C ARG A 6 -3.81 -7.78 -0.99
N VAL A 7 -3.98 -8.57 -2.04
CA VAL A 7 -4.46 -9.95 -1.90
C VAL A 7 -3.36 -10.89 -2.37
N LEU A 8 -3.05 -11.87 -1.53
CA LEU A 8 -2.23 -13.03 -1.89
C LEU A 8 -3.17 -14.22 -2.10
N ARG A 9 -3.03 -14.93 -3.22
CA ARG A 9 -3.64 -16.26 -3.38
C ARG A 9 -2.77 -17.32 -2.72
N THR A 10 -3.33 -18.49 -2.48
CA THR A 10 -2.56 -19.69 -2.14
C THR A 10 -3.13 -20.89 -2.90
N THR A 11 -2.41 -22.00 -2.94
CA THR A 11 -2.94 -23.31 -3.41
C THR A 11 -3.64 -24.08 -2.30
N LEU A 12 -3.76 -23.50 -1.09
CA LEU A 12 -4.30 -24.17 0.09
C LEU A 12 -5.82 -24.12 0.11
N THR A 13 -6.40 -25.14 0.73
CA THR A 13 -7.82 -25.24 1.06
C THR A 13 -8.08 -24.92 2.53
N GLU A 14 -9.32 -24.61 2.89
CA GLU A 14 -9.73 -24.43 4.28
C GLU A 14 -9.40 -25.67 5.12
N GLU A 15 -9.62 -26.88 4.59
CA GLU A 15 -9.33 -28.12 5.31
C GLU A 15 -7.85 -28.27 5.68
N GLU A 16 -6.94 -27.80 4.83
CA GLU A 16 -5.50 -27.79 5.10
C GLU A 16 -5.10 -26.71 6.13
N VAL A 17 -5.76 -25.56 6.11
CA VAL A 17 -5.39 -24.41 6.95
C VAL A 17 -6.06 -24.46 8.32
N ARG A 18 -7.29 -24.96 8.41
CA ARG A 18 -8.10 -24.96 9.64
C ARG A 18 -7.38 -25.57 10.85
N PRO A 19 -6.66 -26.70 10.74
CA PRO A 19 -5.92 -27.30 11.85
C PRO A 19 -4.76 -26.42 12.35
N HIS A 20 -4.17 -25.62 11.47
CA HIS A 20 -2.99 -24.77 11.74
C HIS A 20 -3.35 -23.29 11.95
N LEU A 21 -4.62 -22.91 11.82
CA LEU A 21 -5.06 -21.51 11.79
C LEU A 21 -4.56 -20.71 13.01
N LYS A 22 -4.61 -21.29 14.20
CA LYS A 22 -4.13 -20.62 15.42
C LYS A 22 -2.62 -20.34 15.33
N GLU A 23 -1.84 -21.33 14.91
CA GLU A 23 -0.38 -21.22 14.79
C GLU A 23 0.01 -20.21 13.71
N LEU A 24 -0.70 -20.21 12.57
CA LEU A 24 -0.54 -19.22 11.50
C LEU A 24 -0.82 -17.81 12.00
N VAL A 25 -1.97 -17.58 12.64
CA VAL A 25 -2.32 -16.25 13.17
C VAL A 25 -1.31 -15.78 14.22
N ASP A 26 -0.90 -16.66 15.14
CA ASP A 26 0.11 -16.31 16.16
C ASP A 26 1.47 -15.98 15.53
N GLN A 27 1.88 -16.72 14.48
CA GLN A 27 3.15 -16.51 13.79
C GLN A 27 3.11 -15.20 12.96
N VAL A 28 2.03 -14.96 12.22
CA VAL A 28 1.79 -13.71 11.49
C VAL A 28 1.83 -12.52 12.44
N PHE A 29 1.15 -12.61 13.59
CA PHE A 29 1.11 -11.53 14.59
C PHE A 29 2.50 -11.24 15.18
N ARG A 30 3.35 -12.27 15.32
CA ARG A 30 4.74 -12.11 15.78
C ARG A 30 5.62 -11.44 14.73
N ASP A 31 5.49 -11.85 13.47
CA ASP A 31 6.38 -11.44 12.39
C ASP A 31 5.99 -10.08 11.79
N ILE A 32 4.74 -9.65 11.97
CA ILE A 32 4.19 -8.44 11.36
C ILE A 32 3.69 -7.51 12.47
N PRO A 33 4.52 -6.57 12.93
CA PRO A 33 4.13 -5.68 14.03
C PRO A 33 2.88 -4.87 13.71
N ALA A 34 1.94 -4.86 14.66
CA ALA A 34 0.71 -4.08 14.63
C ALA A 34 0.63 -3.11 15.84
N GLY A 35 -0.31 -2.18 15.78
CA GLY A 35 -0.59 -1.21 16.86
C GLY A 35 -0.03 0.20 16.63
N VAL A 36 -0.42 1.12 17.52
CA VAL A 36 0.02 2.52 17.50
C VAL A 36 1.48 2.58 17.97
N GLY A 37 2.36 3.13 17.14
CA GLY A 37 3.79 3.23 17.48
C GLY A 37 4.58 1.94 17.35
N GLY A 38 4.00 0.87 16.78
CA GLY A 38 4.73 -0.35 16.45
C GLY A 38 5.96 -0.05 15.59
N HIS A 39 7.08 -0.68 15.93
CA HIS A 39 8.33 -0.59 15.19
C HIS A 39 8.45 -1.78 14.24
N GLY A 40 8.84 -1.54 12.99
CA GLY A 40 9.11 -2.58 12.01
C GLY A 40 10.33 -3.41 12.39
N LEU A 41 10.43 -4.61 11.80
CA LEU A 41 11.61 -5.47 11.97
C LEU A 41 12.85 -4.88 11.31
N LEU A 42 12.66 -4.03 10.29
CA LEU A 42 13.74 -3.35 9.57
C LEU A 42 14.14 -2.07 10.28
N ARG A 43 15.45 -1.84 10.36
CA ARG A 43 16.02 -0.57 10.76
C ARG A 43 16.54 0.13 9.51
N VAL A 44 15.79 1.13 9.05
CA VAL A 44 16.16 1.96 7.91
C VAL A 44 16.53 3.37 8.38
N SER A 45 17.58 3.91 7.78
CA SER A 45 18.00 5.30 7.91
C SER A 45 17.05 6.24 7.16
N LEU A 46 17.14 7.54 7.44
CA LEU A 46 16.38 8.55 6.68
C LEU A 46 16.76 8.56 5.19
N LYS A 47 18.00 8.20 4.86
CA LYS A 47 18.45 8.11 3.46
C LYS A 47 17.79 6.92 2.74
N GLU A 48 17.75 5.76 3.38
CA GLU A 48 17.04 4.59 2.82
C GLU A 48 15.54 4.86 2.69
N ILE A 49 14.95 5.66 3.59
CA ILE A 49 13.56 6.09 3.44
C ILE A 49 13.34 6.95 2.19
N ASP A 50 14.31 7.77 1.79
CA ASP A 50 14.22 8.51 0.54
C ASP A 50 14.22 7.57 -0.67
N GLU A 51 15.04 6.52 -0.63
CA GLU A 51 15.06 5.48 -1.66
C GLU A 51 13.73 4.70 -1.69
N VAL A 52 13.16 4.33 -0.54
CA VAL A 52 11.84 3.70 -0.44
C VAL A 52 10.74 4.58 -1.04
N MET A 53 10.78 5.89 -0.79
CA MET A 53 9.80 6.84 -1.34
C MET A 53 9.94 7.03 -2.87
N VAL A 54 11.11 6.77 -3.44
CA VAL A 54 11.32 6.84 -4.89
C VAL A 54 10.95 5.51 -5.55
N HIS A 55 11.46 4.40 -5.02
CA HIS A 55 11.41 3.09 -5.67
C HIS A 55 10.22 2.23 -5.24
N GLY A 56 9.54 2.56 -4.14
CA GLY A 56 8.36 1.84 -3.67
C GLY A 56 8.58 0.34 -3.53
N ALA A 57 7.70 -0.48 -4.09
CA ALA A 57 7.83 -1.94 -4.03
C ALA A 57 9.10 -2.49 -4.72
N ARG A 58 9.70 -1.73 -5.66
CA ARG A 58 10.96 -2.13 -6.30
C ARG A 58 12.14 -2.06 -5.34
N TRP A 59 12.11 -1.15 -4.37
CA TRP A 59 13.10 -1.14 -3.29
C TRP A 59 13.09 -2.48 -2.56
N ALA A 60 11.90 -2.98 -2.21
CA ALA A 60 11.75 -4.27 -1.55
C ALA A 60 12.25 -5.43 -2.42
N LEU A 61 12.03 -5.41 -3.73
CA LEU A 61 12.60 -6.38 -4.67
C LEU A 61 14.14 -6.38 -4.64
N GLU A 62 14.75 -5.20 -4.75
CA GLU A 62 16.21 -5.04 -4.75
C GLU A 62 16.86 -5.49 -3.43
N HIS A 63 16.09 -5.52 -2.35
CA HIS A 63 16.54 -5.93 -1.01
C HIS A 63 16.09 -7.36 -0.63
N GLY A 64 15.54 -8.13 -1.57
CA GLY A 64 15.19 -9.55 -1.36
C GLY A 64 13.84 -9.80 -0.67
N TYR A 65 12.98 -8.78 -0.59
CA TYR A 65 11.65 -8.85 0.03
C TYR A 65 10.50 -8.91 -0.99
N ALA A 66 10.79 -9.21 -2.25
CA ALA A 66 9.77 -9.40 -3.27
C ALA A 66 10.22 -10.41 -4.32
N TRP A 67 9.25 -11.00 -5.01
CA TRP A 67 9.47 -11.65 -6.28
C TRP A 67 9.27 -10.65 -7.42
N SER A 68 9.87 -10.90 -8.58
CA SER A 68 9.75 -10.04 -9.76
C SER A 68 8.29 -9.81 -10.17
N GLU A 69 7.50 -10.88 -10.11
CA GLU A 69 6.09 -10.94 -10.48
C GLU A 69 5.23 -10.12 -9.52
N ASP A 70 5.63 -9.98 -8.25
CA ASP A 70 4.89 -9.17 -7.29
C ASP A 70 4.74 -7.73 -7.77
N VAL A 71 5.83 -7.15 -8.30
CA VAL A 71 5.88 -5.74 -8.75
C VAL A 71 4.97 -5.52 -9.96
N GLU A 72 4.76 -6.54 -10.79
CA GLU A 72 3.87 -6.49 -11.96
C GLU A 72 2.40 -6.50 -11.55
N SER A 73 2.07 -7.17 -10.44
CA SER A 73 0.72 -7.24 -9.86
C SER A 73 0.38 -6.10 -8.90
N VAL A 74 1.16 -5.01 -8.88
CA VAL A 74 0.84 -3.82 -8.09
C VAL A 74 0.37 -2.68 -8.99
N GLU A 75 -0.69 -1.99 -8.57
CA GLU A 75 -1.15 -0.78 -9.22
C GLU A 75 0.01 0.22 -9.45
N GLY A 76 0.22 0.64 -10.70
CA GLY A 76 1.32 1.52 -11.06
C GLY A 76 2.72 0.89 -10.92
N GLY A 77 2.81 -0.44 -10.93
CA GLY A 77 4.05 -1.20 -10.77
C GLY A 77 4.69 -1.01 -9.38
N GLY A 78 3.89 -0.63 -8.38
CA GLY A 78 4.33 -0.37 -7.01
C GLY A 78 5.27 0.82 -6.83
N ALA A 79 5.46 1.64 -7.87
CA ALA A 79 6.35 2.80 -7.87
C ALA A 79 5.81 3.88 -8.84
N LEU A 80 5.00 4.79 -8.31
CA LEU A 80 4.47 5.92 -9.05
C LEU A 80 5.59 6.92 -9.38
N LYS A 81 5.54 7.45 -10.61
CA LYS A 81 6.51 8.43 -11.11
C LYS A 81 6.26 9.82 -10.51
N GLY A 82 7.33 10.58 -10.31
CA GLY A 82 7.26 11.96 -9.82
C GLY A 82 7.30 12.10 -8.30
N ALA A 83 7.60 11.02 -7.58
CA ALA A 83 7.92 11.10 -6.15
C ALA A 83 9.12 12.02 -5.91
N ASN A 84 9.00 12.92 -4.93
CA ASN A 84 10.10 13.77 -4.51
C ASN A 84 10.26 13.74 -2.98
N PRO A 85 11.26 13.01 -2.45
CA PRO A 85 11.58 12.97 -1.03
C PRO A 85 11.86 14.33 -0.38
N ASP A 86 12.33 15.32 -1.13
CA ASP A 86 12.62 16.67 -0.61
C ASP A 86 11.34 17.44 -0.27
N LYS A 87 10.20 17.00 -0.82
CA LYS A 87 8.88 17.56 -0.56
C LYS A 87 8.16 16.89 0.60
N VAL A 88 8.79 15.88 1.22
CA VAL A 88 8.34 15.21 2.42
C VAL A 88 9.14 15.75 3.61
N SER A 89 8.44 16.26 4.64
CA SER A 89 9.12 16.87 5.78
C SER A 89 9.99 15.87 6.54
N ARG A 90 11.06 16.36 7.17
CA ARG A 90 11.91 15.54 8.04
C ARG A 90 11.09 14.84 9.12
N ARG A 91 10.09 15.51 9.70
CA ARG A 91 9.18 14.93 10.70
C ARG A 91 8.39 13.75 10.14
N ALA A 92 7.91 13.83 8.90
CA ALA A 92 7.21 12.71 8.25
C ALA A 92 8.14 11.51 8.05
N LYS A 93 9.39 11.77 7.62
CA LYS A 93 10.41 10.71 7.46
C LYS A 93 10.78 10.07 8.81
N GLU A 94 11.00 10.86 9.86
CA GLU A 94 11.31 10.36 11.22
C GLU A 94 10.16 9.55 11.82
N ARG A 95 8.91 9.87 11.50
CA ARG A 95 7.74 9.06 11.87
C ARG A 95 7.62 7.79 11.04
N GLY A 96 7.95 7.85 9.76
CA GLY A 96 7.85 6.74 8.80
C GLY A 96 8.93 5.69 8.96
N ALA A 97 10.19 6.11 9.08
CA ALA A 97 11.36 5.22 9.17
C ALA A 97 11.17 4.03 10.13
N PRO A 98 10.77 4.22 11.39
CA PRO A 98 10.58 3.11 12.31
C PRO A 98 9.35 2.25 12.01
N GLN A 99 8.43 2.68 11.17
CA GLN A 99 7.13 2.03 10.94
C GLN A 99 7.09 1.22 9.63
N LEU A 100 8.17 1.19 8.87
CA LEU A 100 8.23 0.47 7.60
C LEU A 100 8.10 -1.04 7.82
N GLY A 101 7.16 -1.66 7.09
CA GLY A 101 6.78 -3.06 7.25
C GLY A 101 5.72 -3.33 8.34
N THR A 102 5.10 -2.31 8.92
CA THR A 102 4.08 -2.52 9.98
C THR A 102 2.65 -2.39 9.44
N LEU A 103 1.69 -3.11 10.04
CA LEU A 103 0.27 -2.95 9.71
C LEU A 103 -0.26 -1.61 10.22
N GLY A 104 -0.07 -1.38 11.51
CA GLY A 104 -0.60 -0.25 12.23
C GLY A 104 -1.87 -0.49 13.02
N SER A 105 -2.74 0.52 13.04
CA SER A 105 -3.96 0.57 13.85
C SER A 105 -5.11 1.14 13.03
N GLY A 106 -6.29 1.21 13.63
CA GLY A 106 -7.50 1.65 12.94
C GLY A 106 -8.14 0.48 12.19
N ASN A 107 -8.53 0.70 10.94
CA ASN A 107 -9.09 -0.33 10.08
C ASN A 107 -8.02 -1.14 9.32
N HIS A 108 -6.78 -1.15 9.79
CA HIS A 108 -5.70 -1.92 9.16
C HIS A 108 -5.63 -3.33 9.74
N PHE A 109 -5.53 -4.32 8.87
CA PHE A 109 -5.55 -5.73 9.25
C PHE A 109 -4.78 -6.59 8.26
N LEU A 110 -4.52 -7.82 8.69
CA LEU A 110 -4.18 -8.94 7.82
C LEU A 110 -5.14 -10.08 8.18
N GLU A 111 -5.85 -10.58 7.18
CA GLU A 111 -6.85 -11.64 7.34
C GLU A 111 -6.48 -12.85 6.48
N ILE A 112 -6.70 -14.04 7.03
CA ILE A 112 -6.63 -15.31 6.29
C ILE A 112 -8.08 -15.66 5.96
N GLU A 113 -8.42 -15.59 4.69
CA GLU A 113 -9.80 -15.66 4.19
C GLU A 113 -10.02 -16.95 3.39
N VAL A 114 -11.28 -17.37 3.30
CA VAL A 114 -11.72 -18.52 2.49
C VAL A 114 -12.68 -18.02 1.42
N ILE A 115 -12.49 -18.43 0.17
CA ILE A 115 -13.46 -18.19 -0.89
C ILE A 115 -14.71 -19.01 -0.58
N ASP A 116 -15.84 -18.35 -0.32
CA ASP A 116 -17.12 -19.03 -0.11
C ASP A 116 -17.86 -19.25 -1.43
N GLU A 117 -17.85 -18.24 -2.32
CA GLU A 117 -18.59 -18.27 -3.59
C GLU A 117 -17.79 -17.61 -4.72
N VAL A 118 -17.93 -18.14 -5.94
CA VAL A 118 -17.36 -17.57 -7.16
C VAL A 118 -18.48 -17.17 -8.12
N PHE A 119 -18.62 -15.86 -8.35
CA PHE A 119 -19.67 -15.29 -9.21
C PHE A 119 -19.30 -15.26 -10.70
N HIS A 120 -18.00 -15.14 -11.02
CA HIS A 120 -17.53 -15.05 -12.40
C HIS A 120 -16.30 -15.95 -12.61
N ALA A 121 -16.55 -17.21 -12.98
CA ALA A 121 -15.54 -18.26 -13.04
C ALA A 121 -14.30 -17.88 -13.88
N GLU A 122 -14.48 -17.29 -15.07
CA GLU A 122 -13.36 -16.91 -15.94
C GLU A 122 -12.44 -15.85 -15.31
N ALA A 123 -13.01 -14.88 -14.59
CA ALA A 123 -12.25 -13.82 -13.94
C ALA A 123 -11.52 -14.35 -12.70
N ALA A 124 -12.19 -15.21 -11.92
CA ALA A 124 -11.58 -15.91 -10.79
C ALA A 124 -10.37 -16.75 -11.26
N GLN A 125 -10.54 -17.55 -12.31
CA GLN A 125 -9.45 -18.36 -12.85
C GLN A 125 -8.28 -17.49 -13.36
N ALA A 126 -8.55 -16.37 -14.02
CA ALA A 126 -7.52 -15.42 -14.44
C ALA A 126 -6.77 -14.77 -13.26
N MET A 127 -7.39 -14.71 -12.07
CA MET A 127 -6.80 -14.25 -10.82
C MET A 127 -6.13 -15.38 -10.02
N GLY A 128 -6.10 -16.62 -10.54
CA GLY A 128 -5.58 -17.78 -9.82
C GLY A 128 -6.47 -18.22 -8.65
N ILE A 129 -7.77 -17.95 -8.76
CA ILE A 129 -8.79 -18.39 -7.81
C ILE A 129 -9.51 -19.61 -8.41
N ASP A 130 -9.27 -20.78 -7.84
CA ASP A 130 -9.72 -22.08 -8.38
C ASP A 130 -11.19 -22.39 -8.02
N GLY A 131 -11.68 -21.87 -6.89
CA GLY A 131 -13.06 -22.09 -6.47
C GLY A 131 -13.30 -21.90 -4.97
N PRO A 132 -14.53 -22.20 -4.51
CA PRO A 132 -14.86 -22.24 -3.10
C PRO A 132 -13.93 -23.15 -2.29
N GLY A 133 -13.62 -22.74 -1.06
CA GLY A 133 -12.73 -23.43 -0.14
C GLY A 133 -11.24 -23.04 -0.26
N GLN A 134 -10.84 -22.32 -1.30
CA GLN A 134 -9.47 -21.83 -1.44
C GLN A 134 -9.15 -20.74 -0.41
N VAL A 135 -7.94 -20.77 0.15
CA VAL A 135 -7.46 -19.80 1.14
C VAL A 135 -6.68 -18.67 0.48
N LEU A 136 -7.01 -17.44 0.85
CA LEU A 136 -6.32 -16.22 0.46
C LEU A 136 -5.81 -15.47 1.70
N VAL A 137 -4.88 -14.54 1.50
CA VAL A 137 -4.47 -13.58 2.53
C VAL A 137 -4.76 -12.16 2.07
N PHE A 138 -5.54 -11.44 2.86
CA PHE A 138 -5.92 -10.06 2.61
C PHE A 138 -5.13 -9.13 3.52
N ILE A 139 -4.41 -8.17 2.93
CA ILE A 139 -3.58 -7.20 3.65
C ILE A 139 -4.15 -5.81 3.42
N HIS A 140 -4.56 -5.13 4.50
CA HIS A 140 -5.03 -3.76 4.46
C HIS A 140 -4.14 -2.86 5.33
N CYS A 141 -3.36 -2.00 4.67
CA CYS A 141 -2.58 -0.96 5.36
C CYS A 141 -2.21 0.19 4.40
N GLY A 142 -1.37 1.12 4.85
CA GLY A 142 -1.00 2.27 4.03
C GLY A 142 0.31 2.92 4.45
N SER A 143 0.45 4.21 4.15
CA SER A 143 1.69 5.00 4.34
C SER A 143 2.12 5.25 5.79
N ARG A 144 1.48 4.60 6.76
CA ARG A 144 1.72 4.77 8.20
C ARG A 144 1.76 6.25 8.62
N GLY A 145 2.58 6.58 9.62
CA GLY A 145 2.77 7.93 10.11
C GLY A 145 3.38 8.89 9.08
N LEU A 146 4.09 8.37 8.08
CA LEU A 146 4.72 9.18 7.03
C LEU A 146 3.65 9.94 6.25
N GLY A 147 2.73 9.23 5.57
CA GLY A 147 1.73 9.92 4.76
C GLY A 147 0.65 10.63 5.56
N HIS A 148 0.41 10.26 6.83
CA HIS A 148 -0.43 11.08 7.72
C HIS A 148 0.24 12.43 7.99
N GLN A 149 1.55 12.43 8.33
CA GLN A 149 2.28 13.66 8.57
C GLN A 149 2.40 14.49 7.29
N THR A 150 2.68 13.85 6.14
CA THR A 150 2.69 14.54 4.83
C THR A 150 1.35 15.21 4.56
N CYS A 151 0.22 14.55 4.80
CA CYS A 151 -1.09 15.18 4.62
C CYS A 151 -1.24 16.40 5.54
N GLN A 152 -0.91 16.25 6.83
CA GLN A 152 -1.01 17.33 7.81
C GLN A 152 -0.13 18.54 7.45
N ASP A 153 1.10 18.30 7.01
CA ASP A 153 2.05 19.36 6.65
C ASP A 153 1.54 20.22 5.48
N TYR A 154 0.79 19.61 4.56
CA TYR A 154 0.26 20.33 3.40
C TYR A 154 -1.12 20.93 3.64
N LEU A 155 -1.83 20.62 4.73
CA LEU A 155 -3.11 21.29 5.02
C LEU A 155 -2.92 22.81 5.18
N ASP A 156 -1.96 23.22 5.99
CA ASP A 156 -1.64 24.64 6.21
C ASP A 156 -1.19 25.32 4.90
N VAL A 157 -0.36 24.63 4.10
CA VAL A 157 0.08 25.09 2.78
C VAL A 157 -1.09 25.30 1.83
N MET A 158 -2.07 24.38 1.83
CA MET A 158 -3.25 24.48 0.98
C MET A 158 -4.21 25.57 1.45
N GLU A 159 -4.33 25.82 2.75
CA GLU A 159 -5.12 26.93 3.28
C GLU A 159 -4.55 28.29 2.85
N GLU A 160 -3.23 28.46 2.96
CA GLU A 160 -2.53 29.66 2.48
C GLU A 160 -2.64 29.81 0.95
N ALA A 161 -2.50 28.71 0.21
CA ALA A 161 -2.64 28.70 -1.23
C ALA A 161 -4.05 29.10 -1.67
N ALA A 162 -5.10 28.60 -1.01
CA ALA A 162 -6.48 28.96 -1.32
C ALA A 162 -6.70 30.47 -1.19
N GLN A 163 -6.14 31.11 -0.16
CA GLN A 163 -6.19 32.58 0.00
C GLN A 163 -5.40 33.29 -1.10
N LYS A 164 -4.16 32.85 -1.36
CA LYS A 164 -3.28 33.41 -2.41
C LYS A 164 -3.93 33.38 -3.80
N TYR A 165 -4.57 32.27 -4.15
CA TYR A 165 -5.22 32.07 -5.45
C TYR A 165 -6.70 32.47 -5.46
N ARG A 166 -7.21 33.05 -4.36
CA ARG A 166 -8.59 33.53 -4.20
C ARG A 166 -9.64 32.44 -4.48
N ILE A 167 -9.35 31.21 -4.08
CA ILE A 167 -10.27 30.08 -4.18
C ILE A 167 -11.30 30.22 -3.06
N GLN A 168 -12.58 30.31 -3.42
CA GLN A 168 -13.67 30.32 -2.45
C GLN A 168 -13.91 28.90 -1.96
N LEU A 169 -13.58 28.66 -0.68
CA LEU A 169 -13.80 27.37 -0.03
C LEU A 169 -15.19 27.37 0.64
N PRO A 170 -16.06 26.41 0.31
CA PRO A 170 -17.33 26.26 1.03
C PRO A 170 -17.13 25.75 2.46
N ASP A 171 -16.00 25.07 2.74
CA ASP A 171 -15.56 24.65 4.07
C ASP A 171 -14.02 24.75 4.13
N LYS A 172 -13.45 25.13 5.28
CA LYS A 172 -11.99 25.20 5.46
C LYS A 172 -11.30 23.86 5.25
N GLN A 173 -11.96 22.75 5.58
CA GLN A 173 -11.45 21.38 5.38
C GLN A 173 -11.32 20.99 3.90
N LEU A 174 -11.83 21.81 2.98
CA LEU A 174 -11.67 21.65 1.52
C LEU A 174 -10.51 22.48 0.96
N ALA A 175 -9.56 22.88 1.81
CA ALA A 175 -8.34 23.57 1.42
C ALA A 175 -7.65 22.91 0.22
N CYS A 176 -7.35 23.71 -0.80
CA CYS A 176 -6.78 23.23 -2.06
C CYS A 176 -5.96 24.31 -2.77
N ALA A 177 -5.15 23.87 -3.74
CA ALA A 177 -4.37 24.72 -4.63
C ALA A 177 -4.59 24.31 -6.08
N PRO A 178 -4.40 25.21 -7.07
CA PRO A 178 -4.38 24.83 -8.47
C PRO A 178 -3.30 23.78 -8.73
N ILE A 179 -3.63 22.72 -9.48
CA ILE A 179 -2.70 21.59 -9.72
C ILE A 179 -1.36 22.05 -10.31
N GLY A 180 -1.38 23.05 -11.22
CA GLY A 180 -0.17 23.59 -11.84
C GLY A 180 0.62 24.59 -10.96
N SER A 181 0.15 24.89 -9.74
CA SER A 181 0.86 25.78 -8.83
C SER A 181 2.05 25.07 -8.18
N ARG A 182 2.99 25.85 -7.62
CA ARG A 182 4.11 25.30 -6.85
C ARG A 182 3.62 24.42 -5.69
N GLU A 183 2.63 24.90 -4.94
CA GLU A 183 2.05 24.20 -3.79
C GLU A 183 1.36 22.89 -4.22
N GLY A 184 0.62 22.92 -5.33
CA GLY A 184 -0.03 21.74 -5.91
C GLY A 184 0.99 20.69 -6.39
N GLN A 185 2.03 21.10 -7.12
CA GLN A 185 3.08 20.19 -7.59
C GLN A 185 3.94 19.64 -6.45
N ASP A 186 4.28 20.48 -5.47
CA ASP A 186 5.02 20.06 -4.27
C ASP A 186 4.21 18.99 -3.50
N TYR A 187 2.91 19.22 -3.27
CA TYR A 187 2.06 18.20 -2.63
C TYR A 187 1.92 16.93 -3.46
N LEU A 188 1.68 17.03 -4.77
CA LEU A 188 1.53 15.85 -5.63
C LEU A 188 2.77 14.96 -5.59
N SER A 189 3.97 15.55 -5.64
CA SER A 189 5.22 14.79 -5.55
C SER A 189 5.47 14.22 -4.15
N ALA A 190 5.08 14.92 -3.08
CA ALA A 190 5.14 14.42 -1.70
C ALA A 190 4.13 13.29 -1.43
N MET A 191 2.90 13.42 -1.95
CA MET A 191 1.86 12.39 -1.88
C MET A 191 2.30 11.14 -2.66
N THR A 192 2.91 11.32 -3.83
CA THR A 192 3.47 10.22 -4.62
C THR A 192 4.58 9.50 -3.86
N ALA A 193 5.49 10.23 -3.20
CA ALA A 193 6.51 9.66 -2.32
C ALA A 193 5.89 8.84 -1.17
N ALA A 194 4.87 9.39 -0.49
CA ALA A 194 4.14 8.67 0.55
C ALA A 194 3.37 7.45 0.01
N ALA A 195 2.90 7.50 -1.23
CA ALA A 195 2.25 6.38 -1.89
C ALA A 195 3.23 5.24 -2.19
N ASN A 196 4.43 5.55 -2.68
CA ASN A 196 5.48 4.57 -2.93
C ASN A 196 5.93 3.90 -1.63
N TYR A 197 6.08 4.67 -0.55
CA TYR A 197 6.33 4.11 0.77
C TYR A 197 5.25 3.09 1.18
N ALA A 198 3.97 3.37 0.92
CA ALA A 198 2.88 2.45 1.25
C ALA A 198 2.91 1.15 0.42
N PHE A 199 3.26 1.23 -0.86
CA PHE A 199 3.47 0.04 -1.69
C PHE A 199 4.61 -0.83 -1.17
N CYS A 200 5.74 -0.20 -0.80
CA CYS A 200 6.84 -0.91 -0.15
C CYS A 200 6.40 -1.54 1.17
N ASN A 201 5.61 -0.83 1.98
CA ASN A 201 5.10 -1.34 3.26
C ASN A 201 4.26 -2.62 3.06
N ARG A 202 3.33 -2.62 2.10
CA ARG A 202 2.53 -3.81 1.77
C ARG A 202 3.38 -4.95 1.21
N GLN A 203 4.41 -4.64 0.42
CA GLN A 203 5.34 -5.65 -0.11
C GLN A 203 6.12 -6.35 1.00
N LEU A 204 6.63 -5.61 1.98
CA LEU A 204 7.33 -6.18 3.14
C LEU A 204 6.41 -7.07 3.98
N ILE A 205 5.17 -6.64 4.21
CA ILE A 205 4.17 -7.43 4.93
C ILE A 205 3.86 -8.72 4.17
N ALA A 206 3.72 -8.66 2.83
CA ALA A 206 3.51 -9.85 2.02
C ALA A 206 4.68 -10.84 2.11
N HIS A 207 5.91 -10.35 2.13
CA HIS A 207 7.09 -11.19 2.33
C HIS A 207 7.08 -11.90 3.70
N TRP A 208 6.83 -11.18 4.80
CA TRP A 208 6.76 -11.82 6.12
C TRP A 208 5.55 -12.72 6.30
N THR A 209 4.46 -12.45 5.58
CA THR A 209 3.31 -13.37 5.50
C THR A 209 3.75 -14.71 4.89
N ARG A 210 4.49 -14.68 3.78
CA ARG A 210 5.05 -15.88 3.14
C ARG A 210 5.97 -16.64 4.09
N GLU A 211 6.87 -15.94 4.78
CA GLU A 211 7.75 -16.57 5.77
C GLU A 211 6.98 -17.22 6.92
N ALA A 212 5.92 -16.57 7.42
CA ALA A 212 5.08 -17.12 8.48
C ALA A 212 4.38 -18.42 8.03
N PHE A 213 3.81 -18.43 6.83
CA PHE A 213 3.18 -19.62 6.26
C PHE A 213 4.19 -20.75 6.04
N GLN A 214 5.37 -20.44 5.47
CA GLN A 214 6.44 -21.40 5.27
C GLN A 214 6.94 -22.01 6.58
N ARG A 215 7.08 -21.19 7.64
CA ARG A 215 7.48 -21.66 8.98
C ARG A 215 6.47 -22.62 9.59
N VAL A 216 5.18 -22.30 9.50
CA VAL A 216 4.13 -23.11 10.15
C VAL A 216 3.81 -24.37 9.36
N LEU A 217 3.76 -24.29 8.04
CA LEU A 217 3.36 -25.41 7.18
C LEU A 217 4.54 -26.26 6.68
N GLY A 218 5.78 -25.78 6.82
CA GLY A 218 6.98 -26.49 6.38
C GLY A 218 7.07 -26.70 4.86
N ARG A 219 6.42 -25.81 4.09
CA ARG A 219 6.26 -25.86 2.63
C ARG A 219 6.80 -24.56 2.03
N ASP A 220 7.43 -24.63 0.86
CA ASP A 220 7.96 -23.44 0.19
C ASP A 220 6.82 -22.49 -0.20
N ALA A 221 6.96 -21.19 0.12
CA ALA A 221 5.90 -20.22 -0.12
C ALA A 221 5.57 -20.02 -1.61
N ARG A 222 6.54 -20.22 -2.50
CA ARG A 222 6.38 -20.06 -3.95
C ARG A 222 5.91 -21.35 -4.59
N ASP A 223 6.71 -22.40 -4.44
CA ASP A 223 6.55 -23.61 -5.25
C ASP A 223 5.45 -24.54 -4.70
N ASP A 224 5.31 -24.62 -3.37
CA ASP A 224 4.34 -25.52 -2.74
C ASP A 224 3.03 -24.81 -2.36
N LEU A 225 3.11 -23.57 -1.90
CA LEU A 225 1.95 -22.80 -1.39
C LEU A 225 1.36 -21.82 -2.42
N GLY A 226 2.08 -21.55 -3.52
CA GLY A 226 1.62 -20.64 -4.58
C GLY A 226 1.20 -19.26 -4.08
N MET A 227 1.95 -18.67 -3.13
CA MET A 227 1.61 -17.43 -2.44
C MET A 227 1.84 -16.16 -3.28
N GLU A 228 1.21 -16.09 -4.44
CA GLU A 228 1.37 -14.99 -5.41
C GLU A 228 0.44 -13.80 -5.12
N VAL A 229 0.88 -12.60 -5.49
CA VAL A 229 0.06 -11.40 -5.43
C VAL A 229 -0.98 -11.45 -6.55
N VAL A 230 -2.27 -11.50 -6.17
CA VAL A 230 -3.37 -11.35 -7.13
C VAL A 230 -3.40 -9.91 -7.63
N TYR A 231 -3.53 -8.96 -6.71
CA TYR A 231 -3.40 -7.54 -7.02
C TYR A 231 -3.17 -6.70 -5.76
N ASP A 232 -2.63 -5.49 -5.93
CA ASP A 232 -2.48 -4.47 -4.90
C ASP A 232 -3.01 -3.12 -5.42
N VAL A 233 -3.95 -2.50 -4.71
CA VAL A 233 -4.67 -1.30 -5.15
C VAL A 233 -4.82 -0.26 -4.05
N ALA A 234 -4.65 1.01 -4.41
CA ALA A 234 -4.88 2.14 -3.51
C ALA A 234 -6.36 2.56 -3.49
N HIS A 235 -6.89 2.92 -2.31
CA HIS A 235 -8.21 3.58 -2.20
C HIS A 235 -8.15 5.02 -1.66
N ASN A 236 -6.96 5.48 -1.26
CA ASN A 236 -6.73 6.83 -0.72
C ASN A 236 -5.63 7.54 -1.50
N ILE A 237 -5.91 8.03 -2.71
CA ILE A 237 -4.90 8.54 -3.63
C ILE A 237 -5.45 9.54 -4.64
N ALA A 238 -4.59 10.42 -5.15
CA ALA A 238 -4.88 11.23 -6.33
C ALA A 238 -4.00 10.80 -7.52
N LYS A 239 -4.55 10.74 -8.73
CA LYS A 239 -3.82 10.33 -9.93
C LYS A 239 -4.16 11.19 -11.14
N ILE A 240 -3.14 11.46 -11.95
CA ILE A 240 -3.32 12.12 -13.25
C ILE A 240 -3.71 11.04 -14.27
N GLU A 241 -4.94 11.12 -14.77
CA GLU A 241 -5.53 10.12 -15.64
C GLU A 241 -6.18 10.78 -16.86
N ARG A 242 -6.28 10.03 -17.96
CA ARG A 242 -7.03 10.43 -19.14
C ARG A 242 -8.43 9.84 -19.08
N HIS A 243 -9.44 10.70 -19.16
CA HIS A 243 -10.85 10.33 -19.10
C HIS A 243 -11.63 11.01 -20.22
N ARG A 244 -12.80 10.46 -20.56
CA ARG A 244 -13.73 11.07 -21.51
C ARG A 244 -14.85 11.79 -20.76
N VAL A 245 -14.93 13.10 -20.89
CA VAL A 245 -15.94 13.96 -20.25
C VAL A 245 -16.70 14.69 -21.34
N ASP A 246 -18.03 14.52 -21.38
CA ASP A 246 -18.91 15.09 -22.42
C ASP A 246 -18.40 14.84 -23.85
N GLY A 247 -17.92 13.61 -24.09
CA GLY A 247 -17.39 13.17 -25.38
C GLY A 247 -15.95 13.60 -25.70
N ARG A 248 -15.33 14.45 -24.88
CA ARG A 248 -13.96 14.96 -25.07
C ARG A 248 -12.95 14.24 -24.18
N GLU A 249 -11.77 13.94 -24.71
CA GLU A 249 -10.66 13.45 -23.88
C GLU A 249 -10.08 14.59 -23.03
N MET A 250 -9.90 14.32 -21.75
CA MET A 250 -9.37 15.26 -20.77
C MET A 250 -8.36 14.56 -19.86
N THR A 251 -7.25 15.24 -19.58
CA THR A 251 -6.34 14.85 -18.49
C THR A 251 -6.82 15.50 -17.20
N VAL A 252 -7.14 14.69 -16.21
CA VAL A 252 -7.73 15.12 -14.94
C VAL A 252 -6.96 14.54 -13.75
N CYS A 253 -6.99 15.25 -12.61
CA CYS A 253 -6.50 14.73 -11.34
C CYS A 253 -7.67 14.09 -10.58
N VAL A 254 -7.78 12.76 -10.66
CA VAL A 254 -8.83 12.00 -10.00
C VAL A 254 -8.46 11.78 -8.54
N HIS A 255 -9.28 12.29 -7.63
CA HIS A 255 -9.11 12.09 -6.19
C HIS A 255 -10.00 10.92 -5.75
N ARG A 256 -9.42 9.95 -5.04
CA ARG A 256 -10.11 8.79 -4.45
C ARG A 256 -9.84 8.79 -2.95
N LYS A 257 -10.89 8.77 -2.13
CA LYS A 257 -10.82 8.82 -0.67
C LYS A 257 -11.93 7.98 -0.06
#